data_AF-A0A9P6TWW8-F1
#
_entry.id   AF-A0A9P6TWW8-F1
#
_cell.length_a   1.000
_cell.length_b   1.000
_cell.length_c   1.000
_cell.angle_alpha   90.00
_cell.angle_beta   90.00
_cell.angle_gamma   90.00
#
_symmetry.space_group_name_H-M   'P 1'
#
loop_
_entity.id
_entity.type
_entity.pdbx_description
1 polymer ?
#
loop_
_entity_poly.entity_id
_entity_poly.type
_entity_poly.pdbx_seq_one_letter_code
_entity_poly.pdbx_strand_id
1 'polypeptide(L)'
;FVFTRNNAELHKVIPRERLSINHYDGLDDYKYEFVPATPGENDCMKDTVTKDKLVAERHELEVKFDEVTRDWIKNINGKNSSERDTIAQELREQYTRLTPYVRAKNMYQRMGVAHEGQVSWSYNVKAN
;
A
#
# COMPACT_ATOMS: atom_id res chain seq x y z
N PHE A 1 2.45 -12.94 -21.14
CA PHE A 1 2.78 -11.51 -21.26
C PHE A 1 2.31 -11.03 -22.61
N VAL A 2 1.58 -9.91 -22.68
CA VAL A 2 1.10 -9.31 -23.94
C VAL A 2 1.83 -7.99 -24.15
N PHE A 3 2.49 -7.84 -25.29
CA PHE A 3 3.10 -6.58 -25.72
C PHE A 3 2.18 -5.90 -26.72
N THR A 4 1.94 -4.61 -26.56
CA THR A 4 1.09 -3.80 -27.44
C THR A 4 1.94 -2.76 -28.16
N ARG A 5 1.70 -2.57 -29.46
CA ARG A 5 2.46 -1.62 -30.29
C ARG A 5 1.76 -0.28 -30.48
N ASN A 6 0.44 -0.24 -30.23
CA ASN A 6 -0.39 0.95 -30.40
C ASN A 6 -1.61 0.91 -29.45
N ASN A 7 -2.36 2.00 -29.40
CA ASN A 7 -3.53 2.14 -28.52
C ASN A 7 -4.65 1.14 -28.85
N ALA A 8 -4.87 0.80 -30.13
CA ALA A 8 -5.89 -0.17 -30.51
C ALA A 8 -5.59 -1.58 -29.98
N GLU A 9 -4.31 -1.97 -29.89
CA GLU A 9 -3.90 -3.21 -29.23
C GLU A 9 -3.98 -3.10 -27.71
N LEU A 10 -3.66 -1.94 -27.13
CA LEU A 10 -3.78 -1.68 -25.69
C LEU A 10 -5.23 -1.80 -25.21
N HIS A 11 -6.19 -1.25 -25.95
CA HIS A 11 -7.62 -1.30 -25.62
C HIS A 11 -8.21 -2.72 -25.61
N LYS A 12 -7.57 -3.67 -26.29
CA LYS A 12 -7.98 -5.10 -26.23
C LYS A 12 -7.64 -5.74 -24.89
N VAL A 13 -6.75 -5.13 -24.11
CA VAL A 13 -6.23 -5.66 -22.84
C VAL A 13 -6.69 -4.84 -21.65
N ILE A 14 -6.79 -3.51 -21.80
CA ILE A 14 -7.18 -2.59 -20.73
C ILE A 14 -8.38 -1.76 -21.21
N PRO A 15 -9.50 -1.72 -20.45
CA PRO A 15 -10.65 -0.89 -20.77
C PRO A 15 -10.28 0.59 -20.87
N ARG A 16 -10.92 1.32 -21.80
CA ARG A 16 -10.62 2.74 -22.06
C ARG A 16 -10.89 3.62 -20.85
N GLU A 17 -11.84 3.24 -20.00
CA GLU A 17 -12.21 3.92 -18.74
C GLU A 17 -11.07 3.96 -17.72
N ARG A 18 -10.05 3.09 -17.89
CA ARG A 18 -8.87 3.03 -17.01
C ARG A 18 -7.62 3.66 -17.63
N LEU A 19 -7.78 4.32 -18.77
CA LEU A 19 -6.70 4.90 -19.54
C LEU A 19 -6.90 6.41 -19.68
N SER A 20 -5.79 7.15 -19.61
CA SER A 20 -5.81 8.61 -19.77
C SER A 20 -6.15 9.02 -21.20
N ILE A 21 -6.92 10.11 -21.34
CA ILE A 21 -7.26 10.74 -22.61
C ILE A 21 -6.01 11.20 -23.38
N ASN A 22 -5.02 11.81 -22.70
CA ASN A 22 -3.95 12.59 -23.36
C ASN A 22 -2.95 11.73 -24.16
N HIS A 23 -2.83 10.44 -23.89
CA HIS A 23 -1.81 9.57 -24.52
C HIS A 23 -2.33 8.21 -24.97
N TYR A 24 -3.35 7.68 -24.31
CA TYR A 24 -3.80 6.31 -24.51
C TYR A 24 -5.16 6.22 -25.18
N ASP A 25 -5.71 7.35 -25.67
CA ASP A 25 -7.07 7.41 -26.24
C ASP A 25 -8.10 6.73 -25.32
N GLY A 26 -7.95 6.94 -24.01
CA GLY A 26 -8.86 6.46 -23.00
C GLY A 26 -9.98 7.47 -22.71
N LEU A 27 -10.64 7.28 -21.57
CA LEU A 27 -11.77 8.12 -21.13
C LEU A 27 -11.51 8.81 -19.78
N ASP A 28 -10.38 8.53 -19.13
CA ASP A 28 -10.00 9.15 -17.87
C ASP A 28 -9.34 10.53 -18.10
N ASP A 29 -9.98 11.59 -17.62
CA ASP A 29 -9.44 12.96 -17.63
C ASP A 29 -8.54 13.25 -16.42
N TYR A 30 -7.96 12.21 -15.82
CA TYR A 30 -6.95 12.38 -14.78
C TYR A 30 -5.81 13.30 -15.25
N LYS A 31 -5.55 14.32 -14.44
CA LYS A 31 -4.42 15.24 -14.60
C LYS A 31 -3.57 15.14 -13.36
N TYR A 32 -2.26 14.98 -13.57
CA TYR A 32 -1.32 14.96 -12.46
C TYR A 32 -1.21 16.36 -11.84
N GLU A 33 -1.50 16.44 -10.55
CA GLU A 33 -1.28 17.63 -9.74
C GLU A 33 -0.39 17.27 -8.55
N PHE A 34 0.66 18.07 -8.33
CA PHE A 34 1.55 17.89 -7.19
C PHE A 34 0.90 18.51 -5.94
N VAL A 35 0.61 17.67 -4.93
CA VAL A 35 0.12 18.14 -3.63
C VAL A 35 1.30 18.36 -2.67
N PRO A 36 1.65 19.62 -2.34
CA PRO A 36 2.77 19.91 -1.46
C PRO A 36 2.51 19.42 -0.03
N ALA A 37 3.60 19.23 0.72
CA ALA A 37 3.54 18.96 2.16
C ALA A 37 2.89 20.12 2.91
N THR A 38 2.03 19.83 3.89
CA THR A 38 1.51 20.86 4.79
C THR A 38 2.37 20.98 6.05
N PRO A 39 2.57 22.19 6.59
CA PRO A 39 3.28 22.36 7.86
C PRO A 39 2.67 21.49 8.97
N GLY A 40 3.52 20.78 9.70
CA GLY A 40 3.11 19.92 10.81
C GLY A 40 2.55 18.54 10.42
N GLU A 41 2.44 18.20 9.13
CA GLU A 41 1.84 16.92 8.69
C GLU A 41 2.55 15.67 9.22
N ASN A 42 3.82 15.80 9.60
CA ASN A 42 4.70 14.73 10.10
C ASN A 42 5.12 14.95 11.56
N ASP A 43 4.41 15.80 12.31
CA ASP A 43 4.76 16.11 13.71
C ASP A 43 4.75 14.89 14.62
N CYS A 44 3.99 13.84 14.30
CA CYS A 44 4.04 12.55 15.00
C CYS A 44 5.46 11.97 15.07
N MET A 45 6.32 12.23 14.08
CA MET A 45 7.70 11.75 14.07
C MET A 45 8.57 12.38 15.17
N LYS A 46 8.13 13.48 15.79
CA LYS A 46 8.80 14.11 16.93
C LYS A 46 8.53 13.37 18.25
N ASP A 47 7.46 12.58 18.33
CA ASP A 47 7.14 11.74 19.49
C ASP A 47 7.99 10.46 19.48
N THR A 48 9.21 10.58 19.99
CA THR A 48 10.15 9.46 20.06
C THR A 48 9.73 8.42 21.08
N VAL A 49 9.01 8.80 22.14
CA VAL A 49 8.58 7.89 23.21
C VAL A 49 7.56 6.90 22.67
N THR A 50 6.53 7.37 21.97
CA THR A 50 5.52 6.50 21.35
C THR A 50 6.14 5.67 20.23
N LYS A 51 7.03 6.27 19.41
CA LYS A 51 7.77 5.55 18.37
C LYS A 51 8.53 4.36 18.96
N ASP A 52 9.32 4.58 20.01
CA ASP A 52 10.15 3.53 20.62
C ASP A 52 9.28 2.42 21.22
N LYS A 53 8.15 2.76 21.85
CA LYS A 53 7.15 1.78 22.34
C LYS A 53 6.59 0.92 21.20
N LEU A 54 6.17 1.54 20.09
CA LEU A 54 5.60 0.82 18.96
C LEU A 54 6.66 -0.04 18.24
N VAL A 55 7.92 0.41 18.19
CA VAL A 55 9.03 -0.40 17.64
C VAL A 55 9.29 -1.63 18.51
N ALA A 56 9.28 -1.50 19.84
CA ALA A 56 9.42 -2.63 20.75
C ALA A 56 8.28 -3.64 20.56
N GLU A 57 7.02 -3.18 20.53
CA GLU A 57 5.85 -4.02 20.25
C GLU A 57 5.99 -4.78 18.90
N ARG A 58 6.49 -4.10 17.86
CA ARG A 58 6.73 -4.74 16.56
C ARG A 58 7.78 -5.84 16.65
N HIS A 59 8.87 -5.60 17.38
CA HIS A 59 9.95 -6.57 17.52
C HIS A 59 9.48 -7.85 18.23
N GLU A 60 8.62 -7.72 19.24
CA GLU A 60 8.00 -8.88 19.89
C GLU A 60 7.16 -9.72 18.91
N LEU A 61 6.41 -9.07 18.01
CA LEU A 61 5.65 -9.76 16.95
C LEU A 61 6.57 -10.42 15.92
N GLU A 62 7.67 -9.76 15.54
CA GLU A 62 8.67 -10.32 14.63
C GLU A 62 9.31 -11.59 15.19
N VAL A 63 9.67 -11.60 16.47
CA VAL A 63 10.22 -12.79 17.15
C VAL A 63 9.21 -13.95 17.11
N LYS A 64 7.95 -13.71 17.47
CA LYS A 64 6.88 -14.72 17.41
C LYS A 64 6.68 -15.26 16.00
N PHE A 65 6.66 -14.36 15.01
CA PHE A 65 6.50 -14.74 13.60
C PHE A 65 7.65 -15.63 13.12
N ASP A 66 8.88 -15.30 13.51
CA ASP A 66 10.09 -16.08 13.19
C ASP A 66 10.05 -17.46 13.84
N GLU A 67 9.67 -17.57 15.11
CA GLU A 67 9.52 -18.84 15.83
C GLU A 67 8.49 -19.75 15.14
N VAL A 68 7.28 -19.24 14.90
CA VAL A 68 6.21 -19.99 14.22
C VAL A 68 6.60 -20.35 12.79
N THR A 69 7.32 -19.47 12.08
CA THR A 69 7.82 -19.76 10.74
C THR A 69 8.85 -20.90 10.76
N ARG A 70 9.77 -20.92 11.74
CA ARG A 70 10.75 -22.01 11.88
C ARG A 70 10.06 -23.35 12.16
N ASP A 71 9.04 -23.36 13.00
CA ASP A 71 8.31 -24.59 13.32
C ASP A 71 7.42 -25.06 12.16
N TRP A 72 6.84 -24.13 11.41
CA TRP A 72 6.16 -24.44 10.16
C TRP A 72 7.11 -25.05 9.13
N ILE A 73 8.33 -24.52 8.97
CA ILE A 73 9.33 -25.05 8.03
C ILE A 73 9.70 -26.51 8.36
N LYS A 74 9.81 -26.87 9.64
CA LYS A 74 10.09 -28.25 10.07
C LYS A 74 8.96 -29.23 9.73
N ASN A 75 7.73 -28.72 9.58
CA ASN A 75 6.51 -29.51 9.42
C ASN A 75 5.76 -29.20 8.11
N ILE A 76 6.49 -28.82 7.04
CA ILE A 76 5.89 -28.46 5.75
C ILE A 76 5.07 -29.64 5.21
N ASN A 77 3.78 -29.42 5.06
CA ASN A 77 2.81 -30.38 4.52
C ASN A 77 2.02 -29.79 3.33
N GLY A 78 2.54 -28.73 2.71
CA GLY A 78 1.89 -28.01 1.62
C GLY A 78 0.75 -27.07 2.04
N LYS A 79 0.47 -26.93 3.35
CA LYS A 79 -0.48 -25.94 3.89
C LYS A 79 0.24 -24.84 4.65
N ASN A 80 -0.31 -23.63 4.61
CA ASN A 80 0.15 -22.52 5.45
C ASN A 80 -0.23 -22.78 6.92
N SER A 81 0.58 -22.25 7.84
CA SER A 81 0.24 -22.21 9.26
C SER A 81 -0.77 -21.08 9.51
N SER A 82 -1.95 -21.41 10.05
CA SER A 82 -2.96 -20.42 10.42
C SER A 82 -2.46 -19.46 11.49
N GLU A 83 -1.62 -19.95 12.41
CA GLU A 83 -0.99 -19.12 13.45
C GLU A 83 -0.04 -18.09 12.83
N ARG A 84 0.75 -18.52 11.84
CA ARG A 84 1.63 -17.61 11.09
C ARG A 84 0.83 -16.53 10.36
N ASP A 85 -0.30 -16.90 9.75
CA ASP A 85 -1.17 -15.97 9.04
C ASP A 85 -1.82 -14.96 9.99
N THR A 86 -2.22 -15.38 11.20
CA THR A 86 -2.71 -14.48 12.26
C THR A 86 -1.63 -13.47 12.67
N ILE A 87 -0.41 -13.92 12.97
CA ILE A 87 0.67 -13.01 13.38
C ILE A 87 1.04 -12.06 12.22
N ALA A 88 0.97 -12.51 10.96
CA ALA A 88 1.17 -11.65 9.81
C ALA A 88 0.13 -10.52 9.73
N GLN A 89 -1.12 -10.79 10.09
CA GLN A 89 -2.16 -9.78 10.19
C GLN A 89 -1.86 -8.78 11.32
N GLU A 90 -1.48 -9.27 12.50
CA GLU A 90 -1.10 -8.42 13.64
C GLU A 90 0.08 -7.50 13.28
N LEU A 91 1.10 -8.01 12.58
CA LEU A 91 2.22 -7.22 12.06
C LEU A 91 1.77 -6.12 11.11
N ARG A 92 0.78 -6.38 10.25
CA ARG A 92 0.22 -5.37 9.32
C ARG A 92 -0.51 -4.26 10.08
N GLU A 93 -1.35 -4.63 11.03
CA GLU A 93 -2.12 -3.68 11.85
C GLU A 93 -1.20 -2.83 12.73
N GLN A 94 -0.20 -3.48 13.34
CA GLN A 94 0.84 -2.80 14.11
C GLN A 94 1.61 -1.81 13.23
N TYR A 95 2.04 -2.21 12.02
CA TYR A 95 2.79 -1.33 11.14
C TYR A 95 1.94 -0.12 10.67
N THR A 96 0.64 -0.30 10.54
CA THR A 96 -0.30 0.80 10.26
C THR A 96 -0.26 1.84 11.38
N ARG A 97 -0.20 1.42 12.65
CA ARG A 97 -0.03 2.30 13.82
C ARG A 97 1.36 2.94 13.90
N LEU A 98 2.41 2.21 13.53
CA LEU A 98 3.80 2.71 13.55
C LEU A 98 4.09 3.73 12.44
N THR A 99 3.44 3.59 11.28
CA THR A 99 3.75 4.35 10.06
C THR A 99 3.90 5.87 10.28
N PRO A 100 3.00 6.58 10.99
CA PRO A 100 3.11 8.03 11.19
C PRO A 100 4.35 8.49 11.98
N TYR A 101 4.98 7.59 12.74
CA TYR A 101 6.12 7.88 13.59
C TYR A 101 7.47 7.63 12.91
N VAL A 102 7.49 6.80 11.85
CA VAL A 102 8.74 6.37 11.18
C VAL A 102 8.83 6.82 9.71
N ARG A 103 7.72 7.24 9.11
CA ARG A 103 7.67 7.62 7.70
C ARG A 103 6.80 8.86 7.48
N ALA A 104 7.32 9.81 6.70
CA ALA A 104 6.56 10.96 6.25
C ALA A 104 5.40 10.57 5.31
N LYS A 105 4.32 11.37 5.32
CA LYS A 105 3.22 11.20 4.36
C LYS A 105 3.73 11.31 2.92
N ASN A 106 3.34 10.35 2.08
CA ASN A 106 3.67 10.38 0.66
C ASN A 106 2.57 11.09 -0.15
N MET A 107 2.84 11.33 -1.44
CA MET A 107 1.91 11.99 -2.36
C MET A 107 0.55 11.28 -2.43
N TYR A 108 0.53 9.95 -2.51
CA TYR A 108 -0.71 9.17 -2.61
C TYR A 108 -1.58 9.29 -1.36
N GLN A 109 -0.97 9.45 -0.19
CA GLN A 109 -1.69 9.71 1.06
C GLN A 109 -2.26 11.13 1.08
N ARG A 110 -1.53 12.12 0.55
CA ARG A 110 -2.05 13.49 0.41
C ARG A 110 -3.18 13.60 -0.61
N MET A 111 -3.11 12.81 -1.69
CA MET A 111 -4.17 12.68 -2.68
C MET A 111 -5.38 11.87 -2.19
N GLY A 112 -5.32 11.27 -0.99
CA GLY A 112 -6.38 10.40 -0.47
C GLY A 112 -6.46 9.02 -1.11
N VAL A 113 -5.57 8.69 -2.06
CA VAL A 113 -5.52 7.41 -2.77
C VAL A 113 -5.03 6.29 -1.85
N ALA A 114 -4.09 6.58 -0.95
CA ALA A 114 -3.56 5.62 0.00
C ALA A 114 -3.98 5.98 1.42
N HIS A 115 -4.71 5.10 2.10
CA HIS A 115 -5.19 5.32 3.47
C HIS A 115 -5.21 3.98 4.22
N GLU A 116 -4.77 3.97 5.49
CA GLU A 116 -4.95 2.82 6.41
C GLU A 116 -4.51 1.45 5.84
N GLY A 117 -3.42 1.40 5.06
CA GLY A 117 -2.94 0.17 4.43
C GLY A 117 -3.81 -0.35 3.28
N GLN A 118 -4.67 0.51 2.73
CA GLN A 118 -5.49 0.31 1.55
C GLN A 118 -5.14 1.33 0.47
N VAL A 119 -5.46 0.99 -0.78
CA VAL A 119 -5.30 1.86 -1.94
C VAL A 119 -6.62 1.89 -2.69
N SER A 120 -7.18 3.07 -2.86
CA SER A 120 -8.42 3.31 -3.60
C SER A 120 -8.14 4.30 -4.73
N TRP A 121 -8.28 3.83 -5.97
CA TRP A 121 -8.16 4.65 -7.16
C TRP A 121 -9.54 4.94 -7.73
N SER A 122 -9.83 6.21 -7.99
CA SER A 122 -10.97 6.64 -8.79
C SER A 122 -10.50 7.07 -10.18
N TYR A 123 -11.34 6.80 -11.18
CA TYR A 123 -11.13 7.26 -12.57
C TYR A 123 -12.12 8.37 -12.86
N ASN A 124 -11.64 9.46 -13.46
CA ASN A 124 -12.47 10.60 -13.85
C ASN A 124 -12.97 10.37 -15.28
N VAL A 125 -13.83 9.36 -15.43
CA VAL A 125 -14.37 8.97 -16.73
C VAL A 125 -15.28 10.08 -17.24
N LYS A 126 -14.86 10.76 -18.31
CA LYS A 126 -15.75 11.68 -19.02
C LYS A 126 -16.77 10.86 -19.80
N ALA A 127 -18.04 11.01 -19.45
CA ALA A 127 -19.12 10.56 -20.31
C ALA A 127 -19.09 11.39 -21.60
N ASN A 128 -19.19 10.71 -22.74
CA ASN A 128 -19.41 11.37 -24.04
C ASN A 128 -20.79 11.99 -24.11
#